data_AF-A0A067PMU7-F1
#
_entry.id   AF-A0A067PMU7-F1
#
_cell.length_a   1.000
_cell.length_b   1.000
_cell.length_c   1.000
_cell.angle_alpha   90.00
_cell.angle_beta   90.00
_cell.angle_gamma   90.00
#
_symmetry.space_group_name_H-M   'P 1'
#
loop_
_entity.id
_entity.type
_entity.pdbx_description
1 polymer ?
#
loop_
_entity_poly.entity_id
_entity_poly.type
_entity_poly.pdbx_seq_one_letter_code
_entity_poly.pdbx_strand_id
1 'polypeptide(L)'
;MSTGQQHPHGPSSGFFECDVRGLHRHWQFSIQVSEDNVGILFQAPINDFELNELYIWNWRVGTLTKCIKATSSTYLQSFAFLTSSCVLLSAIRGGTGELHLHDFTDPGDTVNCISPARCTFCYPSFSSYICCALTIRVDPSPSWVPDNLSKAPFHSTPDSRIVAIGVGLFNHTRNDMVSWIHIVPLSVFTSVSHLKQVTMEWGDWGRRNTCFLDTQFSQAWPCYVSGTRFISIARQGEDDDTGDDEHEVDWEVSVYDFNPLALRRAIRDGLLEDIVSDTVVSIDSPIGLTAYLTALRYKMKTISLPSRLARPDLEVMISEDSLILVDGHSESDPTFTILTF
;
A
#
# COMPACT_ATOMS: atom_id res chain seq x y z
N MET A 1 -21.95 7.69 10.88
CA MET A 1 -22.11 9.05 11.43
C MET A 1 -22.77 9.90 10.36
N SER A 2 -24.03 10.34 10.53
CA SER A 2 -24.81 11.03 9.49
C SER A 2 -25.18 12.47 9.82
N THR A 3 -24.92 12.94 11.05
CA THR A 3 -25.47 14.22 11.55
C THR A 3 -24.47 15.36 11.64
N GLY A 4 -23.16 15.10 11.47
CA GLY A 4 -22.09 16.08 11.70
C GLY A 4 -21.99 16.59 13.14
N GLN A 5 -22.79 16.05 14.06
CA GLN A 5 -22.77 16.41 15.48
C GLN A 5 -21.53 15.83 16.17
N GLN A 6 -21.11 16.52 17.22
CA GLN A 6 -20.01 16.08 18.08
C GLN A 6 -20.28 14.68 18.64
N HIS A 7 -19.24 13.84 18.66
CA HIS A 7 -19.34 12.50 19.21
C HIS A 7 -19.63 12.57 20.72
N PRO A 8 -20.62 11.83 21.27
CA PRO A 8 -21.00 11.92 22.68
C PRO A 8 -19.88 11.60 23.68
N HIS A 9 -18.89 10.82 23.25
CA HIS A 9 -17.72 10.47 24.05
C HIS A 9 -16.46 11.27 23.69
N GLY A 10 -16.53 12.12 22.66
CA GLY A 10 -15.40 12.93 22.23
C GLY A 10 -15.10 14.05 23.23
N PRO A 11 -13.95 14.74 23.09
CA PRO A 11 -13.65 15.93 23.87
C PRO A 11 -14.73 16.96 23.73
N SER A 12 -14.95 17.76 24.77
CA SER A 12 -15.89 18.86 24.75
C SER A 12 -15.60 19.91 23.67
N SER A 13 -14.35 20.05 23.22
CA SER A 13 -13.95 20.93 22.10
C SER A 13 -14.43 20.43 20.74
N GLY A 14 -14.68 19.13 20.58
CA GLY A 14 -14.98 18.51 19.28
C GLY A 14 -13.77 18.32 18.37
N PHE A 15 -12.56 18.66 18.83
CA PHE A 15 -11.31 18.49 18.11
C PHE A 15 -10.14 18.17 19.06
N PHE A 16 -9.06 17.65 18.48
CA PHE A 16 -7.78 17.39 19.14
C PHE A 16 -6.74 18.38 18.68
N GLU A 17 -5.92 18.86 19.61
CA GLU A 17 -4.73 19.65 19.30
C GLU A 17 -3.51 18.73 19.31
N CYS A 18 -2.65 18.89 18.31
CA CYS A 18 -1.37 18.21 18.22
C CYS A 18 -0.28 19.26 18.04
N ASP A 19 0.59 19.39 19.04
CA ASP A 19 1.74 20.27 18.97
C ASP A 19 2.86 19.61 18.16
N VAL A 20 2.75 19.77 16.84
CA VAL A 20 3.77 19.29 15.90
C VAL A 20 4.97 20.25 15.92
N ARG A 21 6.14 19.72 16.27
CA ARG A 21 7.37 20.53 16.35
C ARG A 21 7.81 20.97 14.96
N GLY A 22 8.09 22.27 14.80
CA GLY A 22 8.68 22.78 13.56
C GLY A 22 7.75 22.78 12.34
N LEU A 23 6.42 22.87 12.57
CA LEU A 23 5.44 22.90 11.50
C LEU A 23 5.78 24.00 10.47
N HIS A 24 5.95 23.61 9.21
CA HIS A 24 6.31 24.48 8.09
C HIS A 24 5.33 24.31 6.92
N ARG A 25 5.27 25.29 6.01
CA ARG A 25 4.37 25.30 4.83
C ARG A 25 4.55 24.16 3.84
N HIS A 26 5.60 23.36 3.99
CA HIS A 26 5.96 22.26 3.07
C HIS A 26 5.79 20.89 3.72
N TRP A 27 5.12 20.83 4.88
CA TRP A 27 4.80 19.56 5.50
C TRP A 27 3.77 18.83 4.67
N GLN A 28 3.98 17.53 4.56
CA GLN A 28 3.01 16.60 4.02
C GLN A 28 2.45 15.77 5.17
N PHE A 29 1.22 15.29 5.01
CA PHE A 29 0.64 14.38 5.98
C PHE A 29 -0.17 13.31 5.27
N SER A 30 -0.22 12.13 5.89
CA SER A 30 -1.14 11.06 5.51
C SER A 30 -2.01 10.70 6.70
N ILE A 31 -3.30 10.48 6.44
CA ILE A 31 -4.28 10.13 7.45
C ILE A 31 -4.83 8.75 7.12
N GLN A 32 -4.96 7.91 8.14
CA GLN A 32 -5.71 6.66 8.05
C GLN A 32 -6.59 6.48 9.27
N VAL A 33 -7.73 5.82 9.07
CA VAL A 33 -8.69 5.54 10.12
C VAL A 33 -8.92 4.03 10.19
N SER A 34 -8.86 3.49 11.39
CA SER A 34 -9.13 2.08 11.68
C SER A 34 -9.85 1.97 13.01
N GLU A 35 -11.08 1.49 12.99
CA GLU A 35 -11.97 1.46 14.16
C GLU A 35 -12.06 2.82 14.87
N ASP A 36 -11.64 2.85 16.12
CA ASP A 36 -11.65 3.98 17.02
C ASP A 36 -10.34 4.75 16.94
N ASN A 37 -9.42 4.36 16.05
CA ASN A 37 -8.10 4.95 15.91
C ASN A 37 -8.00 5.80 14.64
N VAL A 38 -7.39 6.97 14.78
CA VAL A 38 -6.92 7.81 13.67
C VAL A 38 -5.41 7.92 13.76
N GLY A 39 -4.73 7.53 12.69
CA GLY A 39 -3.30 7.73 12.52
C GLY A 39 -3.06 8.95 11.64
N ILE A 40 -2.11 9.80 12.02
CA ILE A 40 -1.60 10.89 11.18
C ILE A 40 -0.08 10.81 11.17
N LEU A 41 0.49 10.50 10.01
CA LEU A 41 1.92 10.61 9.78
C LEU A 41 2.21 11.99 9.23
N PHE A 42 2.98 12.77 9.96
CA PHE A 42 3.51 14.04 9.51
C PHE A 42 4.91 13.87 8.94
N GLN A 43 5.16 14.52 7.81
CA GLN A 43 6.41 14.39 7.06
C GLN A 43 6.96 15.79 6.79
N ALA A 44 8.13 16.06 7.33
CA ALA A 44 8.86 17.27 7.06
C ALA A 44 9.56 17.21 5.70
N PRO A 45 9.97 18.35 5.14
CA PRO A 45 10.76 18.40 3.92
C PRO A 45 12.06 17.60 4.04
N ILE A 46 12.64 17.25 2.89
CA ILE A 46 13.79 16.33 2.73
C ILE A 46 15.01 16.67 3.61
N ASN A 47 15.15 17.88 4.15
CA ASN A 47 16.32 18.24 4.96
C ASN A 47 16.13 18.06 6.47
N ASP A 48 14.91 17.77 6.94
CA ASP A 48 14.56 17.75 8.37
C ASP A 48 13.90 16.42 8.79
N PHE A 49 14.49 15.29 8.40
CA PHE A 49 13.92 13.94 8.60
C PHE A 49 13.58 13.59 10.05
N GLU A 50 14.28 14.20 11.02
CA GLU A 50 14.03 14.01 12.46
C GLU A 50 12.65 14.51 12.91
N LEU A 51 11.98 15.32 12.09
CA LEU A 51 10.66 15.87 12.36
C LEU A 51 9.52 14.96 11.86
N ASN A 52 9.83 13.83 11.22
CA ASN A 52 8.81 12.87 10.82
C ASN A 52 8.28 12.12 12.03
N GLU A 53 6.98 12.23 12.26
CA GLU A 53 6.33 11.68 13.44
C GLU A 53 4.96 11.10 13.07
N LEU A 54 4.70 9.85 13.47
CA LEU A 54 3.38 9.22 13.40
C LEU A 54 2.70 9.34 14.75
N TYR A 55 1.50 9.91 14.75
CA TYR A 55 0.63 9.97 15.91
C TYR A 55 -0.60 9.11 15.68
N ILE A 56 -0.97 8.32 16.69
CA ILE A 56 -2.16 7.47 16.68
C ILE A 56 -3.02 7.85 17.87
N TRP A 57 -4.22 8.36 17.62
CA TRP A 57 -5.20 8.71 18.64
C TRP A 57 -6.37 7.76 18.63
N ASN A 58 -6.92 7.47 19.80
CA ASN A 58 -8.30 7.01 19.88
C ASN A 58 -9.21 8.23 19.68
N TRP A 59 -9.84 8.35 18.52
CA TRP A 59 -10.64 9.53 18.18
C TRP A 59 -11.96 9.60 18.96
N ARG A 60 -12.46 8.47 19.48
CA ARG A 60 -13.72 8.43 20.23
C ARG A 60 -13.61 9.09 21.59
N VAL A 61 -12.56 8.77 22.35
CA VAL A 61 -12.33 9.30 23.70
C VAL A 61 -11.29 10.41 23.72
N GLY A 62 -10.50 10.49 22.66
CA GLY A 62 -9.61 11.59 22.45
C GLY A 62 -8.23 11.51 23.05
N THR A 63 -7.75 10.30 23.24
CA THR A 63 -6.48 10.03 23.89
C THR A 63 -5.42 9.69 22.86
N LEU A 64 -4.25 10.32 22.94
CA LEU A 64 -3.08 9.90 22.20
C LEU A 64 -2.68 8.50 22.67
N THR A 65 -2.76 7.54 21.77
CA THR A 65 -2.46 6.13 22.04
C THR A 65 -0.97 5.85 21.80
N LYS A 66 -0.40 6.40 20.73
CA LYS A 66 1.03 6.23 20.42
C LYS A 66 1.59 7.42 19.64
N CYS A 67 2.84 7.76 19.91
CA CYS A 67 3.67 8.61 19.07
C CYS A 67 4.93 7.82 18.67
N ILE A 68 5.24 7.76 17.37
CA ILE A 68 6.42 7.11 16.82
C ILE A 68 7.21 8.16 16.06
N LYS A 69 8.45 8.40 16.50
CA LYS A 69 9.32 9.42 15.92
C LYS A 69 10.39 8.81 15.05
N ALA A 70 10.71 9.49 13.95
CA ALA A 70 11.91 9.24 13.20
C ALA A 70 13.16 9.41 14.07
N THR A 71 14.24 8.75 13.66
CA THR A 71 15.59 8.96 14.21
C THR A 71 16.43 9.73 13.20
N SER A 72 17.58 10.25 13.62
CA SER A 72 18.53 10.94 12.72
C SER A 72 18.92 10.17 11.45
N SER A 73 18.82 8.84 11.48
CA SER A 73 19.14 7.95 10.35
C SER A 73 17.94 7.31 9.64
N THR A 74 16.70 7.61 10.04
CA THR A 74 15.50 6.89 9.57
C THR A 74 14.43 7.87 9.12
N TYR A 75 13.99 7.78 7.87
CA TYR A 75 12.93 8.60 7.29
C TYR A 75 11.61 7.82 7.18
N LEU A 76 10.56 8.27 7.87
CA LEU A 76 9.23 7.63 7.80
C LEU A 76 8.45 8.09 6.58
N GLN A 77 7.94 7.14 5.78
CA GLN A 77 7.36 7.43 4.47
C GLN A 77 5.84 7.25 4.40
N SER A 78 5.32 6.18 4.99
CA SER A 78 3.90 5.86 4.99
C SER A 78 3.60 4.88 6.11
N PHE A 79 2.33 4.66 6.40
CA PHE A 79 1.93 3.65 7.36
C PHE A 79 0.62 2.99 6.93
N ALA A 80 0.29 1.84 7.51
CA ALA A 80 -1.05 1.28 7.46
C ALA A 80 -1.41 0.53 8.74
N PHE A 81 -2.66 0.66 9.18
CA PHE A 81 -3.18 -0.23 10.21
C PHE A 81 -3.32 -1.64 9.65
N LEU A 82 -2.75 -2.63 10.34
CA LEU A 82 -2.87 -4.04 9.97
C LEU A 82 -3.95 -4.76 10.79
N THR A 83 -4.09 -4.35 12.05
CA THR A 83 -5.10 -4.85 12.99
C THR A 83 -5.60 -3.69 13.87
N SER A 84 -6.44 -3.99 14.86
CA SER A 84 -6.85 -3.03 15.90
C SER A 84 -5.73 -2.62 16.86
N SER A 85 -4.58 -3.30 16.83
CA SER A 85 -3.44 -3.03 17.71
C SER A 85 -2.10 -2.87 17.01
N CYS A 86 -2.00 -3.26 15.73
CA CYS A 86 -0.77 -3.26 14.98
C CYS A 86 -0.80 -2.24 13.82
N VAL A 87 0.30 -1.52 13.67
CA VAL A 87 0.56 -0.62 12.55
C VAL A 87 1.86 -1.05 11.85
N LEU A 88 1.84 -1.05 10.52
CA LEU A 88 3.02 -1.20 9.68
C LEU A 88 3.46 0.17 9.21
N LEU A 89 4.72 0.51 9.43
CA LEU A 89 5.31 1.79 9.09
C LEU A 89 6.42 1.54 8.07
N SER A 90 6.43 2.25 6.94
CA SER A 90 7.57 2.22 6.03
C SER A 90 8.60 3.25 6.45
N ALA A 91 9.86 2.82 6.41
CA ALA A 91 11.00 3.60 6.79
C ALA A 91 12.11 3.45 5.75
N ILE A 92 12.91 4.49 5.55
CA ILE A 92 14.12 4.44 4.74
C ILE A 92 15.30 4.77 5.63
N ARG A 93 16.28 3.87 5.72
CA ARG A 93 17.50 4.01 6.50
C ARG A 93 18.71 3.87 5.61
N GLY A 94 19.52 4.92 5.51
CA GLY A 94 20.74 4.89 4.68
C GLY A 94 20.47 4.50 3.22
N GLY A 95 19.33 4.92 2.65
CA GLY A 95 18.92 4.55 1.30
C GLY A 95 18.37 3.12 1.15
N THR A 96 18.24 2.35 2.23
CA THR A 96 17.60 1.03 2.22
C THR A 96 16.19 1.11 2.77
N GLY A 97 15.26 0.43 2.10
CA GLY A 97 13.88 0.33 2.55
C GLY A 97 13.72 -0.65 3.73
N GLU A 98 12.91 -0.28 4.71
CA GLU A 98 12.53 -1.12 5.85
C GLU A 98 11.02 -1.00 6.11
N LEU A 99 10.39 -2.08 6.58
CA LEU A 99 9.03 -2.04 7.14
C LEU A 99 9.10 -2.33 8.63
N HIS A 100 8.50 -1.48 9.45
CA HIS A 100 8.50 -1.58 10.90
C HIS A 100 7.11 -1.93 11.39
N LEU A 101 6.96 -3.09 12.01
CA LEU A 101 5.73 -3.49 12.67
C LEU A 101 5.75 -3.01 14.12
N HIS A 102 4.77 -2.19 14.50
CA HIS A 102 4.59 -1.72 15.86
C HIS A 102 3.27 -2.20 16.43
N ASP A 103 3.27 -2.58 17.71
CA ASP A 103 2.06 -2.63 18.52
C ASP A 103 1.89 -1.27 19.18
N PHE A 104 0.85 -0.54 18.76
CA PHE A 104 0.58 0.78 19.27
C PHE A 104 -0.24 0.76 20.57
N THR A 105 -0.74 -0.41 21.00
CA THR A 105 -1.45 -0.60 22.27
C THR A 105 -0.52 -0.95 23.44
N ASP A 106 0.74 -1.29 23.13
CA ASP A 106 1.76 -1.58 24.14
C ASP A 106 1.98 -0.34 25.03
N PRO A 107 1.76 -0.42 26.36
CA PRO A 107 1.73 0.72 27.29
C PRO A 107 3.07 1.43 27.49
N GLY A 108 4.07 1.16 26.66
CA GLY A 108 5.31 1.93 26.61
C GLY A 108 5.05 3.42 26.39
N ASP A 109 6.06 4.23 26.72
CA ASP A 109 5.97 5.70 26.82
C ASP A 109 5.23 6.33 25.62
N THR A 110 4.06 6.89 25.89
CA THR A 110 3.12 7.41 24.88
C THR A 110 3.55 8.73 24.26
N VAL A 111 4.46 9.47 24.91
CA VAL A 111 4.72 10.88 24.61
C VAL A 111 6.12 11.15 24.05
N ASN A 112 7.11 10.26 24.21
CA ASN A 112 8.50 10.56 23.82
C ASN A 112 9.36 9.39 23.31
N CYS A 113 8.80 8.21 23.05
CA CYS A 113 9.65 7.08 22.68
C CYS A 113 9.93 6.99 21.18
N ILE A 114 11.21 6.94 20.85
CA ILE A 114 11.73 6.06 19.80
C ILE A 114 11.29 4.64 20.19
N SER A 115 10.03 4.29 19.90
CA SER A 115 9.50 2.98 20.25
C SER A 115 10.18 1.98 19.32
N PRO A 116 10.94 1.00 19.82
CA PRO A 116 11.53 0.00 18.95
C PRO A 116 10.41 -0.74 18.22
N ALA A 117 10.62 -1.02 16.94
CA ALA A 117 9.73 -1.90 16.19
C ALA A 117 9.70 -3.28 16.85
N ARG A 118 8.53 -3.93 16.83
CA ARG A 118 8.42 -5.34 17.21
C ARG A 118 9.12 -6.22 16.20
N CYS A 119 8.91 -5.95 14.92
CA CYS A 119 9.62 -6.59 13.84
C CYS A 119 10.07 -5.54 12.81
N THR A 120 11.28 -5.71 12.29
CA THR A 120 11.80 -4.93 11.17
C THR A 120 12.00 -5.88 9.99
N PHE A 121 11.37 -5.58 8.86
CA PHE A 121 11.48 -6.34 7.63
C PHE A 121 12.36 -5.56 6.66
N CYS A 122 13.59 -6.04 6.44
CA CYS A 122 14.56 -5.37 5.60
C CYS A 122 14.31 -5.71 4.13
N TYR A 123 14.25 -4.69 3.27
CA TYR A 123 14.41 -4.89 1.83
C TYR A 123 15.89 -5.18 1.52
N PRO A 124 16.18 -5.84 0.39
CA PRO A 124 17.55 -6.07 -0.01
C PRO A 124 18.24 -4.74 -0.35
N SER A 125 19.56 -4.73 -0.24
CA SER A 125 20.38 -3.62 -0.72
C SER A 125 20.47 -3.66 -2.24
N PHE A 126 20.15 -2.54 -2.89
CA PHE A 126 20.24 -2.39 -4.33
C PHE A 126 21.54 -1.66 -4.68
N SER A 127 22.54 -2.37 -5.22
CA SER A 127 23.92 -1.88 -5.37
C SER A 127 24.11 -0.55 -6.13
N SER A 128 23.11 -0.09 -6.89
CA SER A 128 23.15 1.20 -7.62
C SER A 128 21.88 2.02 -7.50
N TYR A 129 20.98 1.58 -6.63
CA TYR A 129 19.74 2.27 -6.38
C TYR A 129 19.61 2.56 -4.91
N ILE A 130 19.12 3.76 -4.59
CA ILE A 130 18.63 4.06 -3.26
C ILE A 130 17.11 3.95 -3.27
N CYS A 131 16.56 3.41 -2.21
CA CYS A 131 15.13 3.50 -1.96
C CYS A 131 14.77 4.96 -1.70
N CYS A 132 13.90 5.51 -2.53
CA CYS A 132 13.43 6.89 -2.45
C CYS A 132 11.94 6.98 -2.13
N ALA A 133 11.18 5.90 -2.33
CA ALA A 133 9.77 5.82 -1.98
C ALA A 133 9.38 4.45 -1.42
N LEU A 134 8.63 4.44 -0.32
CA LEU A 134 7.94 3.26 0.20
C LEU A 134 6.56 3.66 0.70
N THR A 135 5.53 3.33 -0.07
CA THR A 135 4.15 3.69 0.23
C THR A 135 3.35 2.42 0.54
N ILE A 136 2.56 2.39 1.61
CA ILE A 136 1.81 1.21 2.06
C ILE A 136 0.31 1.46 1.88
N ARG A 137 -0.40 0.46 1.33
CA ARG A 137 -1.87 0.43 1.27
C ARG A 137 -2.41 -0.91 1.72
N VAL A 138 -3.46 -0.83 2.52
CA VAL A 138 -4.30 -1.94 2.96
C VAL A 138 -5.73 -1.44 2.89
N ASP A 139 -6.55 -2.08 2.07
CA ASP A 139 -7.97 -1.77 1.99
C ASP A 139 -8.76 -3.07 1.73
N PRO A 140 -9.93 -3.28 2.35
CA PRO A 140 -10.57 -2.40 3.33
C PRO A 140 -9.80 -2.33 4.66
N SER A 141 -10.08 -1.28 5.45
CA SER A 141 -9.56 -1.11 6.83
C SER A 141 -9.69 -2.41 7.66
N PRO A 142 -8.74 -2.76 8.55
CA PRO A 142 -8.70 -4.06 9.23
C PRO A 142 -10.01 -4.53 9.86
N SER A 143 -10.77 -3.59 10.42
CA SER A 143 -12.03 -3.84 11.10
C SER A 143 -13.26 -3.83 10.21
N TRP A 144 -13.09 -3.53 8.93
CA TRP A 144 -14.20 -3.55 7.99
C TRP A 144 -14.73 -4.97 7.91
N VAL A 145 -16.03 -5.07 8.10
CA VAL A 145 -16.84 -6.26 7.89
C VAL A 145 -18.01 -5.79 7.02
N PRO A 146 -18.40 -6.53 5.98
CA PRO A 146 -19.57 -6.17 5.20
C PRO A 146 -20.81 -6.12 6.11
N ASP A 147 -21.76 -5.25 5.79
CA ASP A 147 -23.03 -5.17 6.51
C ASP A 147 -23.71 -6.55 6.50
N ASN A 148 -24.39 -6.90 7.59
CA ASN A 148 -25.24 -8.11 7.66
C ASN A 148 -26.35 -8.10 6.60
N LEU A 149 -26.67 -6.93 6.05
CA LEU A 149 -27.58 -6.76 4.92
C LEU A 149 -26.94 -6.99 3.54
N SER A 150 -25.61 -7.16 3.48
CA SER A 150 -24.91 -7.47 2.24
C SER A 150 -25.41 -8.79 1.67
N LYS A 151 -25.72 -8.80 0.37
CA LYS A 151 -26.13 -9.99 -0.36
C LYS A 151 -24.95 -10.89 -0.74
N ALA A 152 -23.71 -10.42 -0.54
CA ALA A 152 -22.52 -11.22 -0.83
C ALA A 152 -22.48 -12.44 0.11
N PRO A 153 -22.58 -13.67 -0.41
CA PRO A 153 -22.68 -14.87 0.43
C PRO A 153 -21.36 -15.21 1.14
N PHE A 154 -20.25 -14.65 0.66
CA PHE A 154 -18.90 -14.85 1.20
C PHE A 154 -18.14 -13.53 1.14
N HIS A 155 -17.29 -13.30 2.13
CA HIS A 155 -16.31 -12.22 2.11
C HIS A 155 -14.96 -12.73 2.56
N SER A 156 -13.91 -12.04 2.12
CA SER A 156 -12.53 -12.40 2.48
C SER A 156 -12.28 -12.14 3.96
N THR A 157 -11.70 -13.13 4.64
CA THR A 157 -11.25 -12.96 6.03
C THR A 157 -10.19 -11.85 6.12
N PRO A 158 -10.13 -11.07 7.21
CA PRO A 158 -9.08 -10.06 7.38
C PRO A 158 -7.68 -10.60 7.15
N ASP A 159 -7.37 -11.80 7.66
CA ASP A 159 -6.04 -12.42 7.52
C ASP A 159 -5.68 -12.82 6.09
N SER A 160 -6.66 -12.96 5.20
CA SER A 160 -6.41 -13.29 3.78
C SER A 160 -6.08 -12.06 2.93
N ARG A 161 -6.20 -10.85 3.49
CA ARG A 161 -5.98 -9.61 2.76
C ARG A 161 -4.53 -9.45 2.33
N ILE A 162 -4.31 -8.62 1.32
CA ILE A 162 -2.99 -8.21 0.89
C ILE A 162 -2.64 -6.82 1.41
N VAL A 163 -1.36 -6.59 1.55
CA VAL A 163 -0.72 -5.29 1.74
C VAL A 163 -0.01 -4.99 0.43
N ALA A 164 -0.39 -3.92 -0.25
CA ALA A 164 0.32 -3.44 -1.43
C ALA A 164 1.32 -2.38 -1.00
N ILE A 165 2.56 -2.50 -1.47
CA ILE A 165 3.65 -1.59 -1.10
C ILE A 165 4.28 -1.05 -2.38
N GLY A 166 4.10 0.24 -2.65
CA GLY A 166 4.81 0.92 -3.74
C GLY A 166 6.26 1.12 -3.36
N VAL A 167 7.16 0.54 -4.15
CA VAL A 167 8.62 0.62 -3.96
C VAL A 167 9.20 1.47 -5.07
N GLY A 168 9.73 2.64 -4.75
CA GLY A 168 10.44 3.51 -5.68
C GLY A 168 11.93 3.53 -5.38
N LEU A 169 12.72 3.31 -6.42
CA LEU A 169 14.18 3.27 -6.36
C LEU A 169 14.77 4.30 -7.33
N PHE A 170 15.82 5.00 -6.92
CA PHE A 170 16.52 6.02 -7.72
C PHE A 170 17.98 5.66 -7.95
N ASN A 171 18.43 5.73 -9.21
CA ASN A 171 19.83 5.56 -9.59
C ASN A 171 20.50 6.92 -9.80
N HIS A 172 21.39 7.30 -8.88
CA HIS A 172 22.11 8.57 -8.99
C HIS A 172 23.01 8.65 -10.23
N THR A 173 23.58 7.53 -10.68
CA THR A 173 24.52 7.51 -11.81
C THR A 173 23.81 7.69 -13.14
N ARG A 174 22.65 7.03 -13.30
CA ARG A 174 21.84 7.12 -14.52
C ARG A 174 20.82 8.26 -14.50
N ASN A 175 20.57 8.85 -13.32
CA ASN A 175 19.48 9.79 -13.09
C ASN A 175 18.13 9.21 -13.54
N ASP A 176 17.91 7.93 -13.25
CA ASP A 176 16.67 7.22 -13.56
C ASP A 176 15.96 6.76 -12.28
N MET A 177 14.66 6.50 -12.40
CA MET A 177 13.82 5.98 -11.33
C MET A 177 13.11 4.73 -11.84
N VAL A 178 13.08 3.69 -11.01
CA VAL A 178 12.30 2.49 -11.26
C VAL A 178 11.33 2.29 -10.10
N SER A 179 10.15 1.75 -10.39
CA SER A 179 9.14 1.52 -9.36
C SER A 179 8.39 0.22 -9.59
N TRP A 180 8.02 -0.45 -8.49
CA TRP A 180 7.22 -1.67 -8.51
C TRP A 180 6.14 -1.62 -7.43
N ILE A 181 5.18 -2.52 -7.57
CA ILE A 181 4.25 -2.86 -6.49
C ILE A 181 4.67 -4.18 -5.86
N HIS A 182 4.93 -4.16 -4.56
CA HIS A 182 5.22 -5.34 -3.75
C HIS A 182 3.96 -5.78 -3.01
N ILE A 183 3.39 -6.91 -3.41
CA ILE A 183 2.23 -7.53 -2.79
C ILE A 183 2.68 -8.49 -1.69
N VAL A 184 2.19 -8.26 -0.48
CA VAL A 184 2.51 -9.05 0.71
C VAL A 184 1.21 -9.49 1.39
N PRO A 185 0.95 -10.79 1.61
CA PRO A 185 -0.20 -11.22 2.40
C PRO A 185 -0.10 -10.68 3.82
N LEU A 186 -1.22 -10.20 4.37
CA LEU A 186 -1.29 -9.66 5.72
C LEU A 186 -0.75 -10.65 6.76
N SER A 187 -0.97 -11.95 6.52
CA SER A 187 -0.48 -13.05 7.35
C SER A 187 1.03 -13.07 7.56
N VAL A 188 1.83 -12.52 6.63
CA VAL A 188 3.29 -12.41 6.78
C VAL A 188 3.63 -11.54 7.99
N PHE A 189 2.89 -10.46 8.20
CA PHE A 189 3.10 -9.56 9.33
C PHE A 189 2.40 -10.04 10.60
N THR A 190 1.15 -10.49 10.49
CA THR A 190 0.37 -10.87 11.68
C THR A 190 0.89 -12.15 12.34
N SER A 191 1.44 -13.10 11.57
CA SER A 191 2.02 -14.34 12.12
C SER A 191 3.21 -14.10 13.05
N VAL A 192 3.92 -12.98 12.91
CA VAL A 192 5.11 -12.63 13.71
C VAL A 192 4.87 -11.48 14.68
N SER A 193 3.64 -10.96 14.75
CA SER A 193 3.25 -9.82 15.60
C SER A 193 3.47 -10.03 17.12
N HIS A 194 3.59 -11.29 17.54
CA HIS A 194 3.87 -11.69 18.91
C HIS A 194 5.38 -11.65 19.25
N LEU A 195 6.25 -11.59 18.25
CA LEU A 195 7.69 -11.45 18.43
C LEU A 195 8.04 -10.01 18.85
N LYS A 196 9.19 -9.85 19.49
CA LYS A 196 9.68 -8.55 19.97
C LYS A 196 11.12 -8.32 19.51
N GLN A 197 11.35 -7.16 18.89
CA GLN A 197 12.65 -6.67 18.42
C GLN A 197 13.37 -7.65 17.47
N VAL A 198 12.63 -8.25 16.55
CA VAL A 198 13.19 -9.17 15.55
C VAL A 198 13.45 -8.43 14.23
N THR A 199 14.66 -8.53 13.70
CA THR A 199 14.97 -8.08 12.34
C THR A 199 14.96 -9.28 11.40
N MET A 200 14.26 -9.17 10.27
CA MET A 200 14.13 -10.20 9.25
C MET A 200 14.76 -9.70 7.96
N GLU A 201 15.75 -10.43 7.48
CA GLU A 201 16.39 -10.15 6.19
C GLU A 201 15.48 -10.58 5.04
N TRP A 202 15.64 -9.95 3.87
CA TRP A 202 14.81 -10.21 2.68
C TRP A 202 14.63 -11.71 2.36
N GLY A 203 15.70 -12.49 2.51
CA GLY A 203 15.70 -13.93 2.24
C GLY A 203 14.74 -14.73 3.13
N ASP A 204 14.44 -14.23 4.33
CA ASP A 204 13.64 -14.92 5.34
C ASP A 204 12.14 -14.63 5.18
N TRP A 205 11.76 -13.40 4.78
CA TRP A 205 10.36 -12.97 4.74
C TRP A 205 9.81 -12.70 3.33
N GLY A 206 10.63 -12.16 2.42
CA GLY A 206 10.18 -11.68 1.11
C GLY A 206 10.04 -12.80 0.08
N ARG A 207 11.14 -13.49 -0.22
CA ARG A 207 11.27 -14.37 -1.41
C ARG A 207 10.11 -15.36 -1.67
N ARG A 208 9.54 -15.98 -0.64
CA ARG A 208 8.57 -17.09 -0.81
C ARG A 208 7.11 -16.68 -0.73
N ASN A 209 6.82 -15.62 0.02
CA ASN A 209 5.46 -15.31 0.44
C ASN A 209 4.97 -13.97 -0.12
N THR A 210 5.75 -13.33 -0.98
CA THR A 210 5.39 -12.04 -1.58
C THR A 210 5.48 -12.12 -3.10
N CYS A 211 5.00 -11.08 -3.78
CA CYS A 211 5.05 -10.92 -5.22
C CYS A 211 5.43 -9.49 -5.57
N PHE A 212 6.46 -9.29 -6.39
CA PHE A 212 6.63 -8.02 -7.10
C PHE A 212 5.85 -8.03 -8.41
N LEU A 213 5.18 -6.91 -8.69
CA LEU A 213 4.51 -6.61 -9.94
C LEU A 213 5.24 -5.46 -10.61
N ASP A 214 5.58 -5.65 -11.89
CA ASP A 214 6.22 -4.63 -12.71
C ASP A 214 5.17 -3.66 -13.22
N THR A 215 4.77 -2.75 -12.33
CA THR A 215 3.78 -1.73 -12.61
C THR A 215 4.11 -0.49 -11.80
N GLN A 216 3.96 0.67 -12.43
CA GLN A 216 4.18 1.95 -11.76
C GLN A 216 3.00 2.22 -10.83
N PHE A 217 3.30 2.76 -9.65
CA PHE A 217 2.24 3.18 -8.73
C PHE A 217 1.92 4.67 -8.95
N SER A 218 0.67 4.94 -9.29
CA SER A 218 0.15 6.32 -9.35
C SER A 218 0.07 6.91 -7.94
N GLN A 219 0.14 8.25 -7.83
CA GLN A 219 -0.17 8.92 -6.57
C GLN A 219 -1.65 8.69 -6.16
N ALA A 220 -2.53 8.38 -7.11
CA ALA A 220 -3.94 8.04 -6.94
C ALA A 220 -4.21 6.54 -6.65
N TRP A 221 -3.17 5.76 -6.30
CA TRP A 221 -3.32 4.33 -5.96
C TRP A 221 -4.06 3.94 -4.65
N PRO A 222 -4.59 4.82 -3.75
CA PRO A 222 -5.32 4.36 -2.57
C PRO A 222 -6.47 3.39 -2.87
N CYS A 223 -7.01 3.43 -4.08
CA CYS A 223 -8.20 2.67 -4.50
C CYS A 223 -7.88 1.41 -5.31
N TYR A 224 -6.60 1.05 -5.46
CA TYR A 224 -6.17 -0.07 -6.31
C TYR A 224 -6.13 -1.41 -5.58
N VAL A 225 -6.42 -1.41 -4.28
CA VAL A 225 -6.41 -2.61 -3.44
C VAL A 225 -7.80 -2.84 -2.90
N SER A 226 -8.29 -4.08 -2.94
CA SER A 226 -9.50 -4.47 -2.20
C SER A 226 -9.42 -5.92 -1.76
N GLY A 227 -9.31 -6.13 -0.46
CA GLY A 227 -9.25 -7.45 0.15
C GLY A 227 -8.01 -8.22 -0.31
N THR A 228 -8.20 -9.21 -1.18
CA THR A 228 -7.13 -10.05 -1.76
C THR A 228 -6.75 -9.64 -3.17
N ARG A 229 -7.28 -8.52 -3.68
CA ARG A 229 -7.09 -8.11 -5.08
C ARG A 229 -6.35 -6.80 -5.19
N PHE A 230 -5.57 -6.71 -6.25
CA PHE A 230 -4.90 -5.50 -6.70
C PHE A 230 -5.27 -5.24 -8.16
N ILE A 231 -5.28 -3.98 -8.58
CA ILE A 231 -5.44 -3.60 -9.99
C ILE A 231 -4.30 -2.72 -10.47
N SER A 232 -3.96 -2.86 -11.74
CA SER A 232 -3.13 -1.91 -12.48
C SER A 232 -3.84 -1.49 -13.76
N ILE A 233 -3.51 -0.29 -14.22
CA ILE A 233 -3.92 0.22 -15.52
C ILE A 233 -2.66 0.39 -16.36
N ALA A 234 -2.70 -0.07 -17.60
CA ALA A 234 -1.59 0.05 -18.54
C ALA A 234 -2.10 0.51 -19.90
N ARG A 235 -1.25 1.27 -20.60
CA ARG A 235 -1.47 1.67 -21.98
C ARG A 235 -0.82 0.62 -22.88
N GLN A 236 -1.60 0.06 -23.80
CA GLN A 236 -1.07 -0.91 -24.76
C GLN A 236 -0.29 -0.17 -25.86
N GLY A 237 0.94 -0.60 -26.15
CA GLY A 237 1.70 -0.13 -27.32
C GLY A 237 2.74 0.96 -27.10
N GLU A 238 3.20 1.24 -25.87
CA GLU A 238 4.30 2.21 -25.66
C GLU A 238 5.69 1.70 -26.09
N ASP A 239 5.85 0.42 -26.40
CA ASP A 239 7.17 -0.19 -26.68
C ASP A 239 7.55 -0.28 -28.17
N ASP A 240 6.62 -0.06 -29.11
CA ASP A 240 6.92 -0.18 -30.54
C ASP A 240 7.01 1.21 -31.20
N ASP A 241 8.24 1.74 -31.23
CA ASP A 241 8.68 2.99 -31.86
C ASP A 241 8.60 2.96 -33.41
N THR A 242 7.70 2.15 -33.96
CA THR A 242 7.50 2.05 -35.41
C THR A 242 6.57 3.18 -35.86
N GLY A 243 7.17 4.36 -36.09
CA GLY A 243 6.49 5.55 -36.59
C GLY A 243 5.68 5.25 -37.86
N ASP A 244 4.38 5.55 -37.78
CA ASP A 244 3.63 6.41 -38.72
C ASP A 244 2.12 6.09 -38.79
N ASP A 245 1.59 5.15 -38.00
CA ASP A 245 0.14 4.89 -37.98
C ASP A 245 -0.51 5.38 -36.67
N GLU A 246 -1.52 6.26 -36.81
CA GLU A 246 -2.43 6.73 -35.73
C GLU A 246 -3.30 5.57 -35.21
N HIS A 247 -2.68 4.55 -34.61
CA HIS A 247 -3.42 3.46 -33.99
C HIS A 247 -4.14 3.95 -32.74
N GLU A 248 -5.41 3.56 -32.63
CA GLU A 248 -6.26 3.80 -31.47
C GLU A 248 -5.57 3.21 -30.24
N VAL A 249 -5.35 4.04 -29.22
CA VAL A 249 -4.65 3.63 -28.00
C VAL A 249 -5.58 2.77 -27.18
N ASP A 250 -5.29 1.47 -27.11
CA ASP A 250 -6.03 0.55 -26.26
C ASP A 250 -5.53 0.63 -24.81
N TRP A 251 -6.47 0.77 -23.89
CA TRP A 251 -6.20 0.77 -22.46
C TRP A 251 -6.68 -0.53 -21.83
N GLU A 252 -5.85 -1.10 -20.97
CA GLU A 252 -6.14 -2.36 -20.30
C GLU A 252 -6.07 -2.21 -18.78
N VAL A 253 -7.02 -2.83 -18.09
CA VAL A 253 -7.00 -2.98 -16.65
C VAL A 253 -6.67 -4.43 -16.30
N SER A 254 -5.59 -4.63 -15.56
CA SER A 254 -5.20 -5.94 -15.05
C SER A 254 -5.66 -6.11 -13.61
N VAL A 255 -6.40 -7.18 -13.34
CA VAL A 255 -6.85 -7.57 -12.00
C VAL A 255 -6.00 -8.75 -11.52
N TYR A 256 -5.30 -8.55 -10.41
CA TYR A 256 -4.45 -9.53 -9.76
C TYR A 256 -5.18 -10.06 -8.52
N ASP A 257 -5.66 -11.30 -8.56
CA ASP A 257 -6.39 -11.95 -7.46
C ASP A 257 -5.51 -12.94 -6.71
N PHE A 258 -5.17 -12.58 -5.47
CA PHE A 258 -4.35 -13.38 -4.55
C PHE A 258 -5.20 -14.29 -3.65
N ASN A 259 -6.51 -14.45 -3.91
CA ASN A 259 -7.38 -15.28 -3.10
C ASN A 259 -6.97 -16.76 -3.17
N PRO A 260 -6.54 -17.38 -2.04
CA PRO A 260 -6.07 -18.76 -2.03
C PRO A 260 -7.17 -19.77 -2.40
N LEU A 261 -8.44 -19.46 -2.15
CA LEU A 261 -9.56 -20.33 -2.54
C LEU A 261 -9.82 -20.27 -4.04
N ALA A 262 -9.74 -19.08 -4.65
CA ALA A 262 -9.86 -18.92 -6.09
C ALA A 262 -8.74 -19.68 -6.82
N LEU A 263 -7.50 -19.55 -6.33
CA LEU A 263 -6.33 -20.27 -6.84
C LEU A 263 -6.51 -21.79 -6.74
N ARG A 264 -6.92 -22.31 -5.58
CA ARG A 264 -7.15 -23.76 -5.41
C ARG A 264 -8.23 -24.29 -6.35
N ARG A 265 -9.31 -23.52 -6.58
CA ARG A 265 -10.37 -23.89 -7.53
C ARG A 265 -9.83 -23.92 -8.95
N ALA A 266 -9.13 -22.87 -9.38
CA ALA A 266 -8.53 -22.81 -10.72
C ALA A 266 -7.55 -23.97 -10.98
N ILE A 267 -6.69 -24.31 -10.01
CA ILE A 267 -5.78 -25.46 -10.10
C ILE A 267 -6.57 -26.78 -10.22
N ARG A 268 -7.58 -26.97 -9.38
CA ARG A 268 -8.43 -28.18 -9.39
C ARG A 268 -9.17 -28.32 -10.73
N ASP A 269 -9.63 -27.21 -11.29
CA ASP A 269 -10.42 -27.15 -12.51
C ASP A 269 -9.53 -27.14 -13.79
N GLY A 270 -8.19 -27.16 -13.63
CA GLY A 270 -7.23 -27.21 -14.73
C GLY A 270 -6.98 -25.88 -15.44
N LEU A 271 -7.46 -24.76 -14.89
CA LEU A 271 -7.31 -23.41 -15.45
C LEU A 271 -5.97 -22.80 -15.03
N LEU A 272 -4.87 -23.43 -15.44
CA LEU A 272 -3.51 -23.01 -15.07
C LEU A 272 -3.01 -21.80 -15.88
N GLU A 273 -3.60 -21.53 -17.05
CA GLU A 273 -3.17 -20.44 -17.94
C GLU A 273 -3.29 -19.06 -17.27
N ASP A 274 -4.25 -18.89 -16.36
CA ASP A 274 -4.47 -17.63 -15.64
C ASP A 274 -3.60 -17.49 -14.38
N ILE A 275 -2.83 -18.52 -13.99
CA ILE A 275 -2.09 -18.56 -12.72
C ILE A 275 -0.62 -18.24 -12.94
N VAL A 276 -0.17 -17.15 -12.32
CA VAL A 276 1.24 -16.78 -12.28
C VAL A 276 1.83 -17.29 -10.96
N SER A 277 2.94 -18.04 -11.02
CA SER A 277 3.55 -18.66 -9.84
C SER A 277 4.81 -17.98 -9.33
N ASP A 278 5.60 -17.41 -10.23
CA ASP A 278 6.90 -16.84 -9.91
C ASP A 278 7.03 -15.52 -10.66
N THR A 279 7.44 -14.49 -9.94
CA THR A 279 7.74 -13.18 -10.53
C THR A 279 9.18 -12.83 -10.23
N VAL A 280 9.85 -12.31 -11.25
CA VAL A 280 11.25 -11.88 -11.14
C VAL A 280 11.30 -10.42 -11.53
N VAL A 281 11.65 -9.57 -10.58
CA VAL A 281 12.04 -8.20 -10.90
C VAL A 281 13.54 -8.17 -11.07
N SER A 282 13.96 -7.67 -12.22
CA SER A 282 15.37 -7.53 -12.56
C SER A 282 15.78 -6.08 -12.45
N ILE A 283 16.87 -5.84 -11.73
CA ILE A 283 17.45 -4.51 -11.59
C ILE A 283 18.82 -4.53 -12.23
N ASP A 284 19.03 -3.60 -13.15
CA ASP A 284 20.35 -3.35 -13.73
C ASP A 284 21.32 -2.91 -12.64
N SER A 285 22.39 -3.67 -12.44
CA SER A 285 23.50 -3.30 -11.56
C SER A 285 24.80 -3.19 -12.37
N PRO A 286 25.80 -2.41 -11.91
CA PRO A 286 27.10 -2.27 -12.58
C PRO A 286 27.83 -3.60 -12.77
N ILE A 287 27.52 -4.61 -11.94
CA ILE A 287 28.11 -5.95 -11.97
C ILE A 287 27.24 -6.92 -12.80
N GLY A 288 26.11 -6.45 -13.33
CA GLY A 288 25.16 -7.23 -14.11
C GLY A 288 23.74 -7.14 -13.56
N LEU A 289 22.81 -7.85 -14.20
CA LEU A 289 21.41 -7.91 -13.80
C LEU A 289 21.26 -8.61 -12.45
N THR A 290 20.74 -7.92 -11.44
CA THR A 290 20.40 -8.52 -10.15
C THR A 290 18.91 -8.84 -10.13
N ALA A 291 18.59 -10.13 -10.07
CA ALA A 291 17.21 -10.62 -10.06
C ALA A 291 16.69 -10.84 -8.63
N TYR A 292 15.54 -10.26 -8.32
CA TYR A 292 14.82 -10.46 -7.08
C TYR A 292 13.62 -11.37 -7.36
N LEU A 293 13.73 -12.62 -6.90
CA LEU A 293 12.69 -13.63 -7.06
C LEU A 293 11.64 -13.50 -5.95
N THR A 294 10.37 -13.52 -6.35
CA THR A 294 9.20 -13.61 -5.49
C THR A 294 8.26 -14.71 -5.99
N ALA A 295 7.52 -15.38 -5.10
CA ALA A 295 6.82 -16.64 -5.41
C ALA A 295 5.37 -16.73 -4.89
N LEU A 296 4.78 -15.59 -4.50
CA LEU A 296 3.36 -15.54 -4.16
C LEU A 296 2.54 -15.65 -5.45
N ARG A 297 1.73 -16.71 -5.51
CA ARG A 297 0.90 -17.01 -6.68
C ARG A 297 -0.33 -16.11 -6.72
N TYR A 298 -0.78 -15.78 -7.92
CA TYR A 298 -2.01 -15.04 -8.16
C TYR A 298 -2.68 -15.46 -9.46
N LYS A 299 -3.98 -15.18 -9.55
CA LYS A 299 -4.74 -15.26 -10.79
C LYS A 299 -4.74 -13.88 -11.44
N MET A 300 -4.43 -13.79 -12.73
CA MET A 300 -4.50 -12.54 -13.48
C MET A 300 -5.69 -12.55 -14.44
N LYS A 301 -6.39 -11.42 -14.54
CA LYS A 301 -7.39 -11.19 -15.59
C LYS A 301 -7.21 -9.80 -16.17
N THR A 302 -7.05 -9.70 -17.48
CA THR A 302 -6.98 -8.42 -18.18
C THR A 302 -8.34 -8.08 -18.78
N ILE A 303 -8.72 -6.81 -18.70
CA ILE A 303 -9.97 -6.27 -19.21
C ILE A 303 -9.62 -5.10 -20.12
N SER A 304 -9.86 -5.25 -21.41
CA SER A 304 -9.73 -4.15 -22.38
C SER A 304 -10.87 -3.17 -22.16
N LEU A 305 -10.54 -1.88 -22.03
CA LEU A 305 -11.52 -0.83 -21.84
C LEU A 305 -12.15 -0.44 -23.18
N PRO A 306 -13.47 -0.19 -23.24
CA PRO A 306 -14.08 0.40 -24.43
C PRO A 306 -13.39 1.73 -24.76
N SER A 307 -13.13 2.00 -26.04
CA SER A 307 -12.37 3.19 -26.48
C SER A 307 -12.92 4.53 -25.93
N ARG A 308 -14.23 4.64 -25.70
CA ARG A 308 -14.84 5.81 -25.06
C ARG A 308 -14.33 6.12 -23.64
N LEU A 309 -13.80 5.10 -22.93
CA LEU A 309 -13.25 5.19 -21.58
C LEU A 309 -11.72 5.19 -21.56
N ALA A 310 -11.08 4.89 -22.70
CA ALA A 310 -9.65 4.66 -22.83
C ALA A 310 -8.89 6.00 -22.88
N ARG A 311 -8.66 6.61 -21.71
CA ARG A 311 -8.11 7.97 -21.60
C ARG A 311 -6.99 8.09 -20.56
N PRO A 312 -6.06 9.05 -20.72
CA PRO A 312 -4.96 9.27 -19.78
C PRO A 312 -5.38 9.69 -18.36
N ASP A 313 -6.54 10.32 -18.23
CA ASP A 313 -7.10 10.84 -16.98
C ASP A 313 -8.10 9.89 -16.31
N LEU A 314 -8.18 8.65 -16.80
CA LEU A 314 -9.05 7.63 -16.22
C LEU A 314 -8.46 7.10 -14.92
N GLU A 315 -9.21 7.22 -13.84
CA GLU A 315 -8.89 6.58 -12.57
C GLU A 315 -9.71 5.30 -12.41
N VAL A 316 -9.08 4.26 -11.86
CA VAL A 316 -9.72 2.96 -11.65
C VAL A 316 -9.68 2.60 -10.17
N MET A 317 -10.81 2.13 -9.66
CA MET A 317 -10.93 1.60 -8.31
C MET A 317 -11.40 0.16 -8.37
N ILE A 318 -11.02 -0.64 -7.39
CA ILE A 318 -11.52 -2.02 -7.24
C ILE A 318 -12.34 -2.16 -5.95
N SER A 319 -13.45 -2.88 -6.06
CA SER A 319 -14.22 -3.40 -4.93
C SER A 319 -14.17 -4.94 -4.91
N GLU A 320 -14.91 -5.55 -3.98
CA GLU A 320 -15.02 -7.00 -3.88
C GLU A 320 -15.66 -7.67 -5.11
N ASP A 321 -16.44 -6.94 -5.91
CA ASP A 321 -17.20 -7.51 -7.03
C ASP A 321 -17.21 -6.65 -8.31
N SER A 322 -16.54 -5.48 -8.26
CA SER A 322 -16.63 -4.49 -9.32
C SER A 322 -15.32 -3.75 -9.54
N LEU A 323 -15.13 -3.27 -10.76
CA LEU A 323 -14.23 -2.17 -11.08
C LEU A 323 -15.07 -0.90 -11.21
N ILE A 324 -14.59 0.19 -10.62
CA ILE A 324 -15.23 1.51 -10.69
C ILE A 324 -14.28 2.40 -11.46
N LEU A 325 -14.70 2.82 -12.64
CA LEU A 325 -13.97 3.72 -13.51
C LEU A 325 -14.50 5.14 -13.27
N VAL A 326 -13.60 6.08 -13.02
CA VAL A 326 -13.92 7.49 -12.78
C VAL A 326 -13.34 8.33 -13.91
N ASP A 327 -14.21 8.94 -14.70
CA ASP A 327 -13.82 9.91 -15.74
C ASP A 327 -13.68 11.29 -15.09
N GLY A 328 -12.44 11.76 -14.97
CA GLY A 328 -12.07 13.04 -14.36
C GLY A 328 -12.17 14.25 -15.28
N HIS A 329 -12.57 14.08 -16.55
CA HIS A 329 -12.45 15.16 -17.53
C HIS A 329 -13.37 16.36 -17.24
N SER A 330 -14.49 16.13 -16.55
CA SER A 330 -15.40 17.18 -16.09
C SER A 330 -15.22 17.39 -14.58
N GLU A 331 -14.49 18.43 -14.19
CA GLU A 331 -14.34 18.81 -12.77
C GLU A 331 -15.70 19.03 -12.07
N SER A 332 -16.74 19.39 -12.81
CA SER A 332 -18.07 19.69 -12.28
C SER A 332 -19.02 18.49 -12.28
N ASP A 333 -18.73 17.42 -13.02
CA ASP A 333 -19.63 16.27 -13.15
C ASP A 333 -18.85 14.97 -13.47
N PRO A 334 -18.16 14.38 -12.47
CA PRO A 334 -17.42 13.14 -12.68
C PRO A 334 -18.38 12.01 -13.05
N THR A 335 -18.07 11.32 -14.14
CA THR A 335 -18.88 10.18 -14.60
C THR A 335 -18.30 8.88 -14.04
N PHE A 336 -19.16 8.05 -13.43
CA PHE A 336 -18.78 6.75 -12.88
C PHE A 336 -19.29 5.62 -13.75
N THR A 337 -18.41 4.70 -14.14
CA THR A 337 -18.79 3.45 -14.82
C THR A 337 -18.41 2.27 -13.94
N ILE A 338 -19.38 1.37 -13.69
CA ILE A 338 -19.17 0.19 -12.85
C ILE A 338 -19.17 -1.06 -13.73
N LEU A 339 -18.09 -1.83 -13.66
CA LEU A 339 -17.94 -3.12 -14.34
C LEU A 339 -17.96 -4.25 -13.31
N THR A 340 -19.04 -5.03 -13.26
CA THR A 340 -19.18 -6.18 -12.36
C THR A 340 -18.61 -7.44 -12.98
N PHE A 341 -17.99 -8.34 -12.20
CA PHE A 341 -17.37 -9.58 -12.69
C PHE A 341 -17.83 -10.86 -11.98
#